data_AF-A0A2P4P1K6-F1
#
_entry.id   AF-A0A2P4P1K6-F1
#
_cell.length_a   1.000
_cell.length_b   1.000
_cell.length_c   1.000
_cell.angle_alpha   90.00
_cell.angle_beta   90.00
_cell.angle_gamma   90.00
#
_symmetry.space_group_name_H-M   'P 1'
#
loop_
_entity.id
_entity.type
_entity.pdbx_description
1 polymer ?
#
loop_
_entity_poly.entity_id
_entity_poly.type
_entity_poly.pdbx_seq_one_letter_code
_entity_poly.pdbx_strand_id
1 'polypeptide(L)'
;MLSEDLKWRIIYYYEESYKSKEIAKRLYVSKITITNICKIFDKWECVNDSFTRKLGKRKIFTSEDMQILQDIVQKKVDYYLDELIYEMEIKTGKLVSIPILCRSFQHCGIIRKKLQKVAHEQNETLRGFFMYQIGIEYNAEQLIFIDETSNY
;
A
#
# COMPACT_ATOMS: atom_id res chain seq x y z
N MET A 1 10.77 -23.58 -1.67
CA MET A 1 9.61 -23.95 -0.82
C MET A 1 9.34 -25.43 -1.06
N LEU A 2 9.14 -26.25 -0.03
CA LEU A 2 8.88 -27.68 -0.22
C LEU A 2 7.42 -27.88 -0.68
N SER A 3 7.18 -28.73 -1.68
CA SER A 3 5.81 -29.06 -2.12
C SER A 3 5.01 -29.68 -0.97
N GLU A 4 3.70 -29.40 -0.92
CA GLU A 4 2.79 -29.93 0.09
C GLU A 4 2.72 -31.46 0.06
N ASP A 5 2.67 -32.05 -1.13
CA ASP A 5 2.69 -33.51 -1.32
C ASP A 5 3.94 -34.15 -0.71
N LEU A 6 5.10 -33.49 -0.86
CA LEU A 6 6.36 -33.99 -0.32
C LEU A 6 6.37 -33.94 1.21
N LYS A 7 5.72 -32.94 1.81
CA LYS A 7 5.59 -32.85 3.26
C LYS A 7 4.62 -33.89 3.81
N TRP A 8 3.48 -34.14 3.15
CA TRP A 8 2.58 -35.23 3.51
C TRP A 8 3.25 -36.60 3.39
N ARG A 9 4.07 -36.79 2.35
CA ARG A 9 4.86 -38.02 2.18
C ARG A 9 5.90 -38.21 3.28
N ILE A 10 6.48 -37.13 3.82
CA ILE A 10 7.36 -37.19 4.99
C ILE A 10 6.58 -37.68 6.22
N ILE A 11 5.36 -37.17 6.45
CA ILE A 11 4.51 -37.55 7.58
C ILE A 11 4.05 -39.00 7.46
N TYR A 12 3.68 -39.44 6.26
CA TYR A 12 3.35 -40.84 6.01
C TYR A 12 4.45 -41.81 6.47
N TYR A 13 5.71 -41.53 6.12
CA TYR A 13 6.84 -42.34 6.60
C TYR A 13 7.14 -42.15 8.10
N TYR A 14 6.78 -41.01 8.68
CA TYR A 14 6.94 -40.77 10.11
C TYR A 14 5.96 -41.60 10.94
N GLU A 15 4.70 -41.69 10.52
CA GLU A 15 3.67 -42.55 11.13
C GLU A 15 4.03 -44.05 11.06
N GLU A 16 4.60 -44.48 9.92
CA GLU A 16 5.16 -45.83 9.74
C GLU A 16 6.44 -46.10 10.56
N SER A 17 6.78 -45.21 11.51
CA SER A 17 7.90 -45.34 12.46
C SER A 17 9.30 -45.37 11.81
N TYR A 18 9.47 -44.83 10.59
CA TYR A 18 10.79 -44.71 9.99
C TYR A 18 11.64 -43.65 10.69
N LYS A 19 12.94 -43.93 10.86
CA LYS A 19 13.89 -42.96 11.42
C LYS A 19 14.06 -41.78 10.47
N SER A 20 14.13 -40.55 10.98
CA SER A 20 14.27 -39.33 10.15
C SER A 20 15.50 -39.34 9.22
N LYS A 21 16.57 -40.08 9.59
CA LYS A 21 17.76 -40.28 8.73
C LYS A 21 17.45 -41.11 7.49
N GLU A 22 16.56 -42.08 7.60
CA GLU A 22 16.16 -42.96 6.51
C GLU A 22 15.19 -42.25 5.56
N ILE A 23 14.22 -41.51 6.13
CA ILE A 23 13.32 -40.63 5.38
C ILE A 23 14.12 -39.59 4.58
N ALA A 24 15.15 -38.98 5.18
CA ALA A 24 16.04 -38.02 4.53
C ALA A 24 16.73 -38.61 3.29
N LYS A 25 17.24 -39.83 3.41
CA LYS A 25 17.90 -40.54 2.30
C LYS A 25 16.92 -40.92 1.20
N ARG A 26 15.74 -41.43 1.56
CA ARG A 26 14.71 -41.89 0.61
C ARG A 26 14.07 -40.76 -0.18
N LEU A 27 13.81 -39.63 0.47
CA LEU A 27 13.14 -38.47 -0.13
C LEU A 27 14.11 -37.40 -0.64
N TYR A 28 15.43 -37.59 -0.46
CA TYR A 28 16.46 -36.60 -0.80
C TYR A 28 16.21 -35.23 -0.16
N VAL A 29 15.72 -35.23 1.08
CA VAL A 29 15.41 -34.01 1.86
C VAL A 29 16.35 -33.93 3.06
N SER A 30 16.73 -32.70 3.45
CA SER A 30 17.58 -32.51 4.62
C SER A 30 16.91 -33.03 5.90
N LYS A 31 17.70 -33.64 6.80
CA LYS A 31 17.22 -34.12 8.11
C LYS A 31 16.56 -33.00 8.92
N ILE A 32 17.10 -31.78 8.83
CA ILE A 32 16.59 -30.60 9.52
C ILE A 32 15.17 -30.28 9.04
N THR A 33 14.93 -30.32 7.73
CA THR A 33 13.61 -30.08 7.14
C THR A 33 12.59 -31.10 7.63
N ILE A 34 12.94 -32.39 7.64
CA ILE A 34 12.07 -33.45 8.17
C ILE A 34 11.75 -33.22 9.65
N THR A 35 12.78 -32.94 10.46
CA THR A 35 12.60 -32.71 11.90
C THR A 35 11.69 -31.51 12.18
N ASN A 36 11.81 -30.44 11.40
CA ASN A 36 10.94 -29.28 11.54
C ASN A 36 9.50 -29.59 11.11
N ILE A 37 9.29 -30.36 10.04
CA ILE A 37 7.95 -30.76 9.59
C ILE A 37 7.27 -31.65 10.63
N CYS A 38 7.95 -32.67 11.14
CA CYS A 38 7.41 -33.53 12.21
C CYS A 38 7.05 -32.71 13.45
N LYS A 39 7.90 -31.77 13.89
CA LYS A 39 7.59 -30.88 15.02
C LYS A 39 6.35 -30.00 14.80
N ILE A 40 6.12 -29.53 13.57
CA ILE A 40 4.92 -28.76 13.23
C ILE A 40 3.70 -29.68 13.28
N PHE A 41 3.82 -30.89 12.74
CA PHE A 41 2.77 -31.89 12.74
C PHE A 41 2.39 -32.34 14.17
N ASP A 42 3.37 -32.68 15.01
CA ASP A 42 3.14 -33.07 16.42
C ASP A 42 2.46 -31.96 17.24
N LYS A 43 2.66 -30.69 16.85
CA LYS A 43 2.13 -29.53 17.58
C LYS A 43 0.75 -29.09 17.09
N TRP A 44 0.46 -29.24 15.80
CA TRP A 44 -0.70 -28.61 15.16
C TRP A 44 -1.51 -29.57 14.28
N GLU A 45 -1.10 -30.84 14.16
CA GLU A 45 -1.64 -31.86 13.23
C GLU A 45 -1.70 -31.40 11.77
N CYS A 46 -0.93 -30.37 11.44
CA CYS A 46 -0.95 -29.73 10.13
C CYS A 46 0.46 -29.65 9.53
N VAL A 47 0.49 -29.63 8.21
CA VAL A 47 1.73 -29.72 7.41
C VAL A 47 2.20 -28.35 6.94
N ASN A 48 1.23 -27.45 6.83
CA ASN A 48 1.41 -26.03 6.56
C ASN A 48 0.93 -25.28 7.80
N ASP A 49 1.84 -24.57 8.45
CA ASP A 49 1.48 -23.68 9.55
C ASP A 49 0.68 -22.49 8.99
N SER A 50 -0.64 -22.51 9.19
CA SER A 50 -1.58 -21.46 8.79
C SER A 50 -1.25 -20.09 9.40
N PHE A 51 -0.48 -20.06 10.50
CA PHE A 51 -0.09 -18.85 11.23
C PHE A 51 1.29 -18.33 10.83
N THR A 52 2.06 -19.05 10.02
CA THR A 52 3.36 -18.58 9.49
C THR A 52 3.26 -17.66 8.28
N ARG A 53 2.07 -17.20 7.92
CA ARG A 53 1.95 -16.14 6.91
C ARG A 53 2.78 -14.97 7.42
N LYS A 54 3.93 -14.71 6.78
CA LYS A 54 4.82 -13.62 7.16
C LYS A 54 3.99 -12.35 7.10
N LEU A 55 3.55 -11.89 8.26
CA LEU A 55 2.88 -10.61 8.38
C LEU A 55 3.93 -9.60 7.91
N GLY A 56 3.61 -8.91 6.81
CA GLY A 56 4.48 -7.86 6.30
C GLY A 56 4.73 -6.81 7.39
N LYS A 57 5.72 -5.94 7.16
CA LYS A 57 5.97 -4.81 8.07
C LYS A 57 4.65 -4.08 8.31
N ARG A 58 4.31 -3.87 9.60
CA ARG A 58 3.09 -3.14 9.99
C ARG A 58 3.10 -1.77 9.29
N LYS A 59 1.96 -1.39 8.73
CA LYS A 59 1.77 -0.05 8.13
C LYS A 59 1.93 1.01 9.23
N ILE A 60 2.42 2.18 8.83
CA ILE A 60 2.59 3.33 9.76
C ILE A 60 1.23 3.91 10.14
N PHE A 61 0.31 3.94 9.18
CA PHE A 61 -1.09 4.29 9.43
C PHE A 61 -1.89 3.09 9.92
N THR A 62 -2.61 3.30 11.01
CA THR A 62 -3.68 2.43 11.50
C THR A 62 -4.95 2.66 10.69
N SER A 63 -5.95 1.79 10.85
CA SER A 63 -7.25 1.97 10.19
C SER A 63 -7.92 3.30 10.57
N GLU A 64 -7.72 3.76 11.80
CA GLU A 64 -8.23 5.06 12.29
C GLU A 64 -7.56 6.24 11.58
N ASP A 65 -6.23 6.22 11.44
CA ASP A 65 -5.51 7.26 10.68
C ASP A 65 -5.98 7.33 9.23
N MET A 66 -6.34 6.18 8.63
CA MET A 66 -6.86 6.12 7.27
C MET A 66 -8.24 6.77 7.15
N GLN A 67 -9.08 6.67 8.19
CA GLN A 67 -10.36 7.38 8.23
C GLN A 67 -10.15 8.89 8.36
N ILE A 68 -9.20 9.32 9.20
CA ILE A 68 -8.83 10.74 9.33
C ILE A 68 -8.33 11.29 7.99
N LEU A 69 -7.49 10.54 7.28
CA LEU A 69 -6.99 10.94 5.97
C LEU A 69 -8.14 11.12 4.95
N GLN A 70 -9.10 10.20 4.94
CA GLN A 70 -10.27 10.32 4.06
C GLN A 70 -11.14 11.53 4.42
N ASP A 71 -11.36 11.80 5.71
CA ASP A 71 -12.10 12.95 6.20
C ASP A 71 -11.44 14.28 5.80
N ILE A 72 -10.11 14.37 5.91
CA ILE A 72 -9.37 15.58 5.49
C ILE A 72 -9.52 15.80 3.99
N VAL A 73 -9.31 14.75 3.18
CA VAL A 73 -9.43 14.87 1.70
C VAL A 73 -10.85 15.22 1.28
N GLN A 74 -11.88 14.73 1.97
CA GLN A 74 -13.27 15.08 1.67
C GLN A 74 -13.61 16.52 2.07
N LYS A 75 -13.13 16.99 3.22
CA LYS A 75 -13.41 18.34 3.73
C LYS A 75 -12.63 19.42 2.98
N LYS A 76 -11.40 19.11 2.58
CA LYS A 76 -10.45 20.04 1.98
C LYS A 76 -9.76 19.38 0.80
N VAL A 77 -10.44 19.41 -0.34
CA VAL A 77 -9.96 18.83 -1.60
C VAL A 77 -8.73 19.58 -2.13
N ASP A 78 -8.57 20.84 -1.74
CA ASP A 78 -7.60 21.77 -2.34
C ASP A 78 -6.22 21.78 -1.64
N TYR A 79 -6.02 20.94 -0.62
CA TYR A 79 -4.75 20.89 0.09
C TYR A 79 -3.61 20.32 -0.76
N TYR A 80 -2.47 20.98 -0.69
CA TYR A 80 -1.22 20.46 -1.20
C TYR A 80 -0.72 19.27 -0.36
N LEU A 81 0.21 18.51 -0.93
CA LEU A 81 0.65 17.25 -0.35
C LEU A 81 1.42 17.43 0.96
N ASP A 82 2.18 18.50 1.07
CA ASP A 82 2.90 18.96 2.25
C ASP A 82 1.95 19.49 3.34
N GLU A 83 0.92 20.24 2.96
CA GLU A 83 -0.15 20.68 3.90
C GLU A 83 -0.91 19.48 4.48
N LEU A 84 -1.21 18.48 3.64
CA LEU A 84 -1.80 17.21 4.08
C LEU A 84 -0.88 16.45 5.03
N ILE A 85 0.43 16.47 4.81
CA ILE A 85 1.40 15.86 5.73
C ILE A 85 1.38 16.59 7.07
N TYR A 86 1.40 17.92 7.06
CA TYR A 86 1.37 18.73 8.26
C TYR A 86 0.09 18.50 9.08
N GLU A 87 -1.06 18.46 8.43
CA GLU A 87 -2.35 18.23 9.09
C GLU A 87 -2.51 16.79 9.60
N MET A 88 -1.98 15.82 8.86
CA MET A 88 -1.89 14.44 9.35
C MET A 88 -0.98 14.33 10.57
N GLU A 89 0.13 15.06 10.60
CA GLU A 89 1.04 15.10 11.75
C GLU A 89 0.34 15.71 12.97
N ILE A 90 -0.39 16.82 12.81
CA ILE A 90 -1.16 17.44 13.89
C ILE A 90 -2.21 16.47 14.46
N LYS A 91 -2.96 15.78 13.60
CA LYS A 91 -4.08 14.93 14.05
C LYS A 91 -3.65 13.57 14.57
N THR A 92 -2.60 12.99 14.02
CA THR A 92 -2.17 11.61 14.36
C THR A 92 -0.88 11.55 15.18
N GLY A 93 -0.14 12.66 15.29
CA GLY A 93 1.17 12.73 15.93
C GLY A 93 2.27 11.99 15.17
N LYS A 94 2.02 11.59 13.93
CA LYS A 94 2.93 10.75 13.13
C LYS A 94 3.59 11.58 12.04
N LEU A 95 4.92 11.52 12.01
CA LEU A 95 5.71 12.06 10.91
C LEU A 95 5.57 11.17 9.67
N VAL A 96 4.98 11.72 8.61
CA VAL A 96 4.68 10.99 7.39
C VAL A 96 5.50 11.57 6.25
N SER A 97 6.29 10.72 5.60
CA SER A 97 6.95 11.12 4.35
C SER A 97 5.96 11.07 3.18
N ILE A 98 6.19 11.92 2.17
CA ILE A 98 5.43 11.95 0.91
C ILE A 98 5.17 10.54 0.32
N PRO A 99 6.15 9.62 0.23
CA PRO A 99 5.91 8.28 -0.29
C PRO A 99 4.94 7.44 0.54
N ILE A 100 4.91 7.63 1.86
CA ILE A 100 3.96 6.93 2.75
C ILE A 100 2.56 7.44 2.47
N LEU A 101 2.38 8.76 2.39
CA LEU A 101 1.09 9.36 2.10
C LEU A 101 0.56 8.93 0.72
N CYS A 102 1.40 8.93 -0.32
CA CYS A 102 1.01 8.45 -1.66
C CYS A 102 0.54 6.99 -1.67
N ARG A 103 1.25 6.07 -0.99
CA ARG A 103 0.82 4.66 -0.88
C ARG A 103 -0.51 4.54 -0.12
N SER A 104 -0.76 5.45 0.81
CA SER A 104 -1.97 5.48 1.62
C SER A 104 -3.15 5.98 0.79
N PHE A 105 -2.95 7.01 -0.04
CA PHE A 105 -3.95 7.42 -1.02
C PHE A 105 -4.30 6.32 -2.02
N GLN A 106 -3.31 5.61 -2.55
CA GLN A 106 -3.55 4.45 -3.41
C GLN A 106 -4.39 3.39 -2.70
N HIS A 107 -4.13 3.15 -1.42
CA HIS A 107 -4.93 2.23 -0.62
C HIS A 107 -6.39 2.71 -0.44
N CYS A 108 -6.61 4.02 -0.35
CA CYS A 108 -7.94 4.63 -0.31
C CYS A 108 -8.60 4.80 -1.69
N GLY A 109 -7.98 4.33 -2.77
CA GLY A 109 -8.49 4.49 -4.14
C GLY A 109 -8.36 5.91 -4.71
N ILE A 110 -7.63 6.80 -4.04
CA ILE A 110 -7.39 8.18 -4.46
C ILE A 110 -6.14 8.20 -5.37
N ILE A 111 -6.35 8.46 -6.66
CA ILE A 111 -5.27 8.49 -7.65
C ILE A 111 -4.65 9.89 -7.68
N ARG A 112 -3.31 9.96 -7.66
CA ARG A 112 -2.51 11.20 -7.72
C ARG A 112 -2.97 12.20 -8.79
N LYS A 113 -3.38 11.72 -9.98
CA LYS A 113 -3.89 12.57 -11.07
C LYS A 113 -5.13 13.38 -10.67
N LYS A 114 -6.05 12.79 -9.89
CA LYS A 114 -7.26 13.48 -9.42
C LYS A 114 -6.91 14.62 -8.46
N LEU A 115 -5.92 14.40 -7.60
CA LEU A 115 -5.47 15.39 -6.61
C LEU A 115 -4.69 16.54 -7.26
N GLN A 116 -3.80 16.23 -8.21
CA GLN A 116 -2.99 17.25 -8.89
C GLN A 116 -3.79 18.11 -9.88
N LYS A 117 -4.81 17.56 -10.54
CA LYS A 117 -5.62 18.31 -11.52
C LYS A 117 -6.33 19.49 -10.84
N VAL A 118 -7.05 19.22 -9.75
CA VAL A 118 -7.78 20.25 -8.99
C VAL A 118 -6.83 21.31 -8.43
N ALA A 119 -5.70 20.90 -7.84
CA ALA A 119 -4.73 21.82 -7.25
C ALA A 119 -4.03 22.72 -8.29
N HIS A 120 -3.75 22.21 -9.50
CA HIS A 120 -3.10 23.01 -10.55
C HIS A 120 -4.04 24.08 -11.12
N GLU A 121 -5.32 23.76 -11.27
CA GLU A 121 -6.36 24.70 -11.73
C GLU A 121 -6.64 25.82 -10.70
N GLN A 122 -6.30 25.60 -9.43
CA GLN A 122 -6.60 26.53 -8.33
C GLN A 122 -5.38 27.23 -7.71
N ASN A 123 -4.20 27.19 -8.33
CA ASN A 123 -3.03 27.90 -7.79
C ASN A 123 -3.23 29.42 -7.91
N GLU A 124 -3.67 30.08 -6.83
CA GLU A 124 -3.99 31.52 -6.80
C GLU A 124 -2.80 32.40 -7.17
N THR A 125 -1.58 32.04 -6.77
CA THR A 125 -0.37 32.82 -7.09
C THR A 125 -0.07 32.80 -8.58
N LEU A 126 -0.08 31.61 -9.20
CA LEU A 126 0.13 31.47 -10.64
C LEU A 126 -1.04 32.09 -11.43
N ARG A 127 -2.26 31.95 -10.92
CA ARG A 127 -3.45 32.59 -11.51
C ARG A 127 -3.37 34.10 -11.44
N GLY A 128 -2.94 34.67 -10.31
CA GLY A 128 -2.74 36.11 -10.14
C GLY A 128 -1.64 36.65 -11.05
N PHE A 129 -0.51 35.94 -11.15
CA PHE A 129 0.56 36.30 -12.08
C PHE A 129 0.09 36.24 -13.53
N PHE A 130 -0.63 35.19 -13.92
CA PHE A 130 -1.20 35.04 -15.25
C PHE A 130 -2.21 36.14 -15.57
N MET A 131 -3.13 36.47 -14.65
CA MET A 131 -4.09 37.56 -14.82
C MET A 131 -3.41 38.93 -14.96
N TYR A 132 -2.34 39.17 -14.19
CA TYR A 132 -1.53 40.39 -14.30
C TYR A 132 -0.85 40.49 -15.66
N GLN A 133 -0.24 39.41 -16.11
CA GLN A 133 0.46 39.37 -17.39
C GLN A 133 -0.51 39.56 -18.57
N ILE A 134 -1.65 38.88 -18.55
CA ILE A 134 -2.71 39.05 -19.56
C ILE A 134 -3.24 40.48 -19.58
N GLY A 135 -3.48 41.08 -18.40
CA GLY A 135 -3.99 42.45 -18.29
C GLY A 135 -3.04 43.56 -18.77
N ILE A 136 -1.75 43.25 -18.90
CA ILE A 136 -0.73 44.17 -19.44
C ILE A 136 -0.49 43.92 -20.92
N GLU A 137 -0.43 42.66 -21.34
CA GLU A 137 0.03 42.28 -22.68
C GLU A 137 -1.08 42.26 -23.73
N TYR A 138 -2.36 42.16 -23.33
CA TYR A 138 -3.48 41.98 -24.26
C TYR A 138 -4.65 42.91 -23.94
N ASN A 139 -5.27 43.45 -24.99
CA ASN A 139 -6.54 44.17 -24.88
C ASN A 139 -7.73 43.20 -24.87
N ALA A 140 -8.85 43.62 -24.31
CA ALA A 140 -10.05 42.79 -24.17
C ALA A 140 -10.54 42.17 -25.50
N GLU A 141 -10.36 42.88 -26.63
CA GLU A 141 -10.75 42.40 -27.97
C GLU A 141 -9.85 41.28 -28.52
N GLN A 142 -8.67 41.08 -27.93
CA GLN A 142 -7.73 40.03 -28.33
C GLN A 142 -7.91 38.74 -27.53
N LEU A 143 -8.80 38.74 -26.53
CA LEU A 143 -9.06 37.60 -25.68
C LEU A 143 -10.23 36.78 -26.23
N ILE A 144 -9.97 35.51 -26.52
CA ILE A 144 -10.99 34.56 -26.96
C ILE A 144 -11.22 33.57 -25.81
N PHE A 145 -12.46 33.51 -25.32
CA PHE A 145 -12.86 32.54 -24.31
C PHE A 145 -13.33 31.26 -25.00
N ILE A 146 -12.63 30.16 -24.73
CA ILE A 146 -13.04 28.83 -25.17
C ILE A 146 -13.73 28.16 -23.98
N ASP A 147 -15.03 27.96 -24.10
CA ASP A 147 -15.79 27.18 -23.13
C ASP A 147 -15.68 25.69 -23.48
N GLU A 148 -15.03 24.91 -22.62
CA GLU A 148 -14.86 23.45 -22.79
C GLU A 148 -16.13 22.68 -22.40
N THR A 149 -17.32 23.12 -22.83
CA THR A 149 -18.59 22.38 -22.61
C THR A 149 -18.86 21.26 -23.62
N SER A 150 -17.85 20.79 -24.35
CA SER A 150 -18.00 19.66 -25.27
C SER A 150 -16.92 18.61 -25.06
N ASN A 151 -17.21 17.65 -24.19
CA ASN A 151 -16.75 16.26 -24.28
C ASN A 151 -17.67 15.40 -23.40
N TYR A 152 -18.79 14.97 -23.98
CA TYR A 152 -19.63 13.88 -23.46
C TYR A 152 -19.00 12.52 -23.77
#